data_AF-A0A7X6CWV1-F1
#
_entry.id   AF-A0A7X6CWV1-F1
#
_cell.length_a   1.000
_cell.length_b   1.000
_cell.length_c   1.000
_cell.angle_alpha   90.00
_cell.angle_beta   90.00
_cell.angle_gamma   90.00
#
_symmetry.space_group_name_H-M   'P 1'
#
loop_
_entity.id
_entity.type
_entity.pdbx_description
1 polymer ?
#
loop_
_entity_poly.entity_id
_entity_poly.type
_entity_poly.pdbx_seq_one_letter_code
_entity_poly.pdbx_strand_id
1 'polypeptide(L)'
;MFPDQPAVETHQETGERIVAGLAIFMVLGIAVFEVLLIVPDIGRHVDSSFSYWMLNAQAVMLPCVWLSFLAQERVRHFEHDVARAYRKAGWFVQAVLVLMVALAHWGSLWPPLLAVAIVLMGVTVWHLYIQHLALEPEDQVVLDEIIRNDRMRKRERWERERDIRRSARLAQIAALYGHELADGIGQPVEPVRPSVSWEIPEKAHAPLVYFMRNGNRIKIGTTTNLRSRIRSLALRKENVVLLEVGGRSLEREFHQRFGQYRDGNTEWFREVGELAEYLSDRIEQIRIDLRAAGEAGPEGPGSYFPPQ
;
A
#
# COMPACT_ATOMS: atom_id res chain seq x y z
N MET A 1 -16.19 -25.43 1.80
CA MET A 1 -15.38 -25.12 2.99
C MET A 1 -13.94 -25.41 2.64
N PHE A 2 -13.23 -24.42 2.06
CA PHE A 2 -11.78 -24.54 1.87
C PHE A 2 -11.14 -24.25 3.24
N PRO A 3 -10.24 -25.10 3.75
CA PRO A 3 -9.55 -24.80 5.00
C PRO A 3 -8.80 -23.49 4.82
N ASP A 4 -9.00 -22.55 5.74
CA ASP A 4 -8.25 -21.29 5.83
C ASP A 4 -6.77 -21.63 5.70
N GLN A 5 -6.15 -21.25 4.57
CA GLN A 5 -4.70 -21.31 4.50
C GLN A 5 -4.20 -20.27 5.49
N PRO A 6 -3.42 -20.67 6.52
CA PRO A 6 -2.89 -19.72 7.48
C PRO A 6 -2.14 -18.65 6.69
N ALA A 7 -2.41 -17.38 6.99
CA ALA A 7 -1.70 -16.26 6.38
C ALA A 7 -0.21 -16.57 6.47
N VAL A 8 0.41 -16.83 5.31
CA VAL A 8 1.84 -17.16 5.23
C VAL A 8 2.55 -15.89 5.64
N GLU A 9 2.85 -15.80 6.93
CA GLU A 9 3.65 -14.74 7.50
C GLU A 9 4.98 -14.81 6.75
N THR A 10 5.20 -13.83 5.88
CA THR A 10 6.38 -13.87 5.02
C THR A 10 7.60 -13.85 5.92
N HIS A 11 8.61 -14.69 5.66
CA HIS A 11 9.85 -14.75 6.45
C HIS A 11 10.49 -13.37 6.68
N GLN A 12 10.19 -12.41 5.82
CA GLN A 12 10.55 -11.00 5.94
C GLN A 12 9.89 -10.29 7.14
N GLU A 13 8.59 -10.47 7.38
CA GLU A 13 7.89 -9.88 8.54
C GLU A 13 8.42 -10.45 9.87
N THR A 14 8.69 -11.76 9.92
CA THR A 14 9.28 -12.40 11.10
C THR A 14 10.69 -11.84 11.36
N GLY A 15 11.51 -11.68 10.32
CA GLY A 15 12.84 -11.07 10.42
C GLY A 15 12.79 -9.62 10.92
N GLU A 16 11.88 -8.80 10.39
CA GLU A 16 11.71 -7.41 10.81
C GLU A 16 11.30 -7.30 12.29
N ARG A 17 10.40 -8.17 12.76
CA ARG A 17 9.98 -8.20 14.17
C ARG A 17 11.11 -8.62 15.10
N ILE A 18 11.93 -9.59 14.68
CA ILE A 18 13.10 -10.05 15.46
C ILE A 18 14.12 -8.91 15.59
N VAL A 19 14.44 -8.22 14.50
CA VAL A 19 15.41 -7.10 14.54
C VAL A 19 14.87 -5.94 15.35
N ALA A 20 13.59 -5.58 15.21
CA ALA A 20 12.95 -4.54 16.01
C ALA A 20 12.92 -4.91 17.51
N GLY A 21 12.61 -6.17 17.82
CA GLY A 21 12.63 -6.70 19.19
C GLY A 21 14.03 -6.65 19.81
N LEU A 22 15.07 -7.02 19.05
CA LEU A 22 16.47 -6.93 19.47
C LEU A 22 16.91 -5.48 19.71
N ALA A 23 16.51 -4.54 18.84
CA ALA A 23 16.81 -3.13 19.00
C ALA A 23 16.14 -2.55 20.27
N ILE A 24 14.85 -2.84 20.47
CA ILE A 24 14.11 -2.43 21.68
C ILE A 24 14.73 -3.04 22.93
N PHE A 25 15.09 -4.33 22.89
CA PHE A 25 15.74 -5.02 24.01
C PHE A 25 17.11 -4.41 24.32
N MET A 26 17.91 -4.06 23.31
CA MET A 26 19.19 -3.38 23.52
C MET A 26 18.99 -1.99 24.15
N VAL A 27 18.03 -1.20 23.67
CA VAL A 27 17.74 0.13 24.23
C VAL A 27 17.22 0.04 25.67
N LEU A 28 16.29 -0.88 25.96
CA LEU A 28 15.82 -1.15 27.33
C LEU A 28 16.94 -1.66 28.22
N GLY A 29 17.80 -2.53 27.71
CA GLY A 29 18.98 -3.02 28.40
C GLY A 29 19.92 -1.88 28.78
N ILE A 30 20.19 -0.96 27.85
CA ILE A 30 20.98 0.26 28.09
C ILE A 30 20.30 1.14 29.14
N ALA A 31 19.00 1.40 29.03
CA ALA A 31 18.27 2.26 29.96
C ALA A 31 18.19 1.67 31.38
N VAL A 32 17.88 0.38 31.52
CA VAL A 32 17.88 -0.31 32.83
C VAL A 32 19.28 -0.35 33.42
N PHE A 33 20.29 -0.59 32.59
CA PHE A 33 21.68 -0.56 33.02
C PHE A 33 22.07 0.84 33.50
N GLU A 34 21.75 1.91 32.77
CA GLU A 34 21.99 3.29 33.20
C GLU A 34 21.25 3.66 34.49
N VAL A 35 20.00 3.24 34.66
CA VAL A 35 19.25 3.46 35.92
C VAL A 35 19.90 2.72 37.08
N LEU A 36 20.29 1.46 36.88
CA LEU A 36 21.04 0.67 37.88
C LEU A 36 22.44 1.22 38.16
N LEU A 37 22.95 2.14 37.34
CA LEU A 37 24.24 2.83 37.50
C LEU A 37 24.12 4.24 38.10
N ILE A 38 22.96 4.90 37.96
CA ILE A 38 22.66 6.15 38.67
C ILE A 38 22.32 5.86 40.14
N VAL A 39 21.74 4.69 40.42
CA VAL A 39 21.25 4.33 41.76
C VAL A 39 22.34 3.98 42.79
N PRO A 40 23.53 3.45 42.47
CA PRO A 40 24.57 3.16 43.45
C PRO A 40 25.66 4.22 43.36
N ASP A 41 25.31 5.51 43.42
CA ASP A 41 26.14 6.49 44.12
C ASP A 41 25.48 7.86 44.35
N ILE A 42 24.48 7.86 45.22
CA ILE A 42 24.50 8.85 46.30
C ILE A 42 25.64 8.41 47.27
N GLY A 43 26.91 8.51 46.86
CA GLY A 43 28.01 8.78 47.80
C GLY A 43 29.27 7.89 47.99
N ARG A 44 29.73 6.98 47.11
CA ARG A 44 30.99 6.21 47.34
C ARG A 44 31.85 5.87 46.11
N HIS A 45 32.89 6.69 45.91
CA HIS A 45 34.16 6.41 45.21
C HIS A 45 34.30 5.01 44.57
N VAL A 46 33.79 4.87 43.35
CA VAL A 46 33.98 3.69 42.52
C VAL A 46 35.40 3.70 41.95
N ASP A 47 36.15 2.62 42.19
CA ASP A 47 37.49 2.41 41.67
C ASP A 47 37.54 2.50 40.13
N SER A 48 38.59 3.16 39.61
CA SER A 48 38.74 3.60 38.22
C SER A 48 38.53 2.52 37.14
N SER A 49 38.78 1.26 37.47
CA SER A 49 38.69 0.12 36.54
C SER A 49 37.28 -0.07 35.99
N PHE A 50 36.26 0.08 36.83
CA PHE A 50 34.86 -0.12 36.44
C PHE A 50 34.39 0.96 35.47
N SER A 51 34.79 2.21 35.71
CA SER A 51 34.50 3.34 34.82
C SER A 51 35.10 3.15 33.42
N TYR A 52 36.31 2.58 33.31
CA TYR A 52 36.93 2.29 32.01
C TYR A 52 36.21 1.18 31.23
N TRP A 53 35.85 0.07 31.90
CA TRP A 53 35.06 -1.00 31.26
C TRP A 53 33.72 -0.49 30.76
N MET A 54 33.10 0.42 31.50
CA MET A 54 31.82 1.00 31.15
C MET A 54 31.90 1.96 29.97
N LEU A 55 32.95 2.78 29.91
CA LEU A 55 33.24 3.62 28.75
C LEU A 55 33.50 2.79 27.49
N ASN A 56 34.24 1.69 27.63
CA ASN A 56 34.48 0.76 26.53
C ASN A 56 33.17 0.09 26.06
N ALA A 57 32.29 -0.28 26.98
CA ALA A 57 30.98 -0.86 26.65
C ALA A 57 30.08 0.15 25.92
N GLN A 58 30.02 1.41 26.37
CA GLN A 58 29.30 2.48 25.66
C GLN A 58 29.90 2.75 24.27
N ALA A 59 31.23 2.77 24.15
CA ALA A 59 31.92 2.97 22.88
C ALA A 59 31.63 1.86 21.85
N VAL A 60 31.28 0.65 22.28
CA VAL A 60 30.89 -0.47 21.41
C VAL A 60 29.38 -0.46 21.11
N MET A 61 28.55 -0.14 22.11
CA MET A 61 27.09 -0.12 21.97
C MET A 61 26.60 0.99 21.02
N LEU A 62 27.24 2.16 21.04
CA LEU A 62 26.91 3.30 20.18
C LEU A 62 26.98 2.96 18.68
N PRO A 63 28.09 2.41 18.16
CA PRO A 63 28.18 1.91 16.81
C PRO A 63 27.13 0.84 16.49
N CYS A 64 26.85 -0.09 17.41
CA CYS A 64 25.86 -1.14 17.19
C CYS A 64 24.44 -0.58 17.02
N VAL A 65 24.03 0.34 17.89
CA VAL A 65 22.74 1.03 17.78
C VAL A 65 22.67 1.83 16.48
N TRP A 66 23.74 2.56 16.14
CA TRP A 66 23.80 3.30 14.89
C TRP A 66 23.69 2.39 13.66
N LEU A 67 24.50 1.32 13.59
CA LEU A 67 24.45 0.33 12.52
C LEU A 67 23.08 -0.34 12.41
N SER A 68 22.36 -0.51 13.53
CA SER A 68 20.98 -1.03 13.51
C SER A 68 20.01 -0.06 12.86
N PHE A 69 20.12 1.25 13.14
CA PHE A 69 19.31 2.27 12.47
C PHE A 69 19.67 2.38 10.99
N LEU A 70 20.95 2.28 10.63
CA LEU A 70 21.38 2.25 9.23
C LEU A 70 20.88 1.03 8.49
N ALA A 71 20.91 -0.15 9.12
CA ALA A 71 20.36 -1.36 8.53
C ALA A 71 18.85 -1.22 8.29
N GLN A 72 18.11 -0.62 9.22
CA GLN A 72 16.68 -0.33 9.06
C GLN A 72 16.42 0.68 7.95
N GLU A 73 17.22 1.76 7.87
CA GLU A 73 17.13 2.74 6.77
C GLU A 73 17.45 2.10 5.43
N ARG A 74 18.42 1.17 5.34
CA ARG A 74 18.72 0.42 4.11
C ARG A 74 17.58 -0.49 3.68
N VAL A 75 16.99 -1.24 4.62
CA VAL A 75 15.86 -2.14 4.32
C VAL A 75 14.65 -1.36 3.83
N ARG A 76 14.44 -0.15 4.37
CA ARG A 76 13.28 0.71 4.06
C ARG A 76 13.63 1.92 3.21
N HIS A 77 14.74 1.89 2.48
CA HIS A 77 15.26 3.02 1.71
C HIS A 77 14.24 3.55 0.68
N PHE A 78 13.45 2.65 0.12
CA PHE A 78 12.41 2.98 -0.86
C PHE A 78 11.15 3.62 -0.25
N GLU A 79 10.99 3.60 1.07
CA GLU A 79 9.87 4.24 1.76
C GLU A 79 10.30 5.60 2.35
N HIS A 80 10.19 6.66 1.54
CA HIS A 80 10.73 8.00 1.84
C HIS A 80 10.32 8.56 3.22
N ASP A 81 9.06 8.41 3.61
CA ASP A 81 8.56 8.93 4.90
C ASP A 81 9.16 8.17 6.09
N VAL A 82 9.31 6.85 5.94
CA VAL A 82 9.83 5.97 6.99
C VAL A 82 11.33 6.14 7.12
N ALA A 83 12.07 6.18 6.00
CA ALA A 83 13.49 6.49 5.99
C ALA A 83 13.78 7.86 6.62
N ARG A 84 12.97 8.89 6.30
CA ARG A 84 13.09 10.23 6.90
C ARG A 84 12.84 10.22 8.41
N ALA A 85 11.87 9.45 8.89
CA ALA A 85 11.58 9.31 10.31
C ALA A 85 12.73 8.60 11.06
N TYR A 86 13.23 7.49 10.53
CA TYR A 86 14.38 6.77 11.11
C TYR A 86 15.65 7.63 11.11
N ARG A 87 15.88 8.39 10.04
CA ARG A 87 16.98 9.36 9.98
C ARG A 87 16.89 10.35 11.14
N LYS A 88 15.75 11.05 11.28
CA LYS A 88 15.53 12.01 12.38
C LYS A 88 15.70 11.38 13.76
N ALA A 89 15.18 10.16 13.96
CA ALA A 89 15.34 9.43 15.21
C ALA A 89 16.82 9.10 15.48
N GLY A 90 17.57 8.67 14.46
CA GLY A 90 19.01 8.44 14.55
C GLY A 90 19.79 9.69 14.94
N TRP A 91 19.52 10.83 14.29
CA TRP A 91 20.12 12.12 14.66
C TRP A 91 19.83 12.51 16.11
N PHE A 92 18.59 12.32 16.56
CA PHE A 92 18.19 12.63 17.93
C PHE A 92 18.93 11.76 18.95
N VAL A 93 18.97 10.44 18.73
CA VAL A 93 19.68 9.50 19.61
C VAL A 93 21.17 9.82 19.68
N GLN A 94 21.80 10.14 18.54
CA GLN A 94 23.20 10.56 18.51
C GLN A 94 23.44 11.85 19.27
N ALA A 95 22.58 12.87 19.10
CA ALA A 95 22.71 14.13 19.82
C ALA A 95 22.61 13.93 21.34
N VAL A 96 21.68 13.10 21.80
CA VAL A 96 21.53 12.73 23.23
C VAL A 96 22.79 12.02 23.73
N LEU A 97 23.32 11.05 22.99
CA LEU A 97 24.52 10.31 23.40
C LEU A 97 25.77 11.21 23.46
N VAL A 98 25.97 12.08 22.48
CA VAL A 98 27.07 13.06 22.49
C VAL A 98 26.94 13.99 23.69
N LEU A 99 25.73 14.45 24.00
CA LEU A 99 25.46 15.28 25.18
C LEU A 99 25.78 14.53 26.48
N MET A 100 25.40 13.25 26.61
CA MET A 100 25.72 12.44 27.78
C MET A 100 27.23 12.24 27.97
N VAL A 101 27.97 11.96 26.88
CA VAL A 101 29.43 11.85 26.93
C VAL A 101 30.08 13.18 27.33
N ALA A 102 29.59 14.29 26.77
CA ALA A 102 30.09 15.62 27.12
C ALA A 102 29.85 15.97 28.60
N LEU A 103 28.69 15.61 29.15
CA LEU A 103 28.36 15.80 30.56
C LEU A 103 29.19 14.89 31.47
N ALA A 104 29.45 13.65 31.07
CA ALA A 104 30.27 12.70 31.83
C ALA A 104 31.77 13.06 31.88
N HIS A 105 32.24 13.90 30.96
CA HIS A 105 33.65 14.30 30.83
C HIS A 105 33.88 15.80 30.97
N TRP A 106 33.01 16.46 31.72
CA TRP A 106 33.15 17.88 32.06
C TRP A 106 34.53 18.17 32.70
N GLY A 107 35.46 18.72 31.90
CA GLY A 107 36.85 18.99 32.29
C GLY A 107 37.92 18.49 31.30
N SER A 108 37.61 17.55 30.40
CA SER A 108 38.52 17.08 29.34
C SER A 108 37.84 17.18 27.97
N LEU A 109 38.36 18.05 27.09
CA LEU A 109 37.73 18.35 25.79
C LEU A 109 38.03 17.31 24.70
N TRP A 110 39.05 16.47 24.89
CA TRP A 110 39.55 15.59 23.83
C TRP A 110 38.64 14.39 23.50
N PRO A 111 38.15 13.61 24.49
CA PRO A 111 37.23 12.51 24.22
C PRO A 111 35.92 12.93 23.51
N PRO A 112 35.23 14.02 23.90
CA PRO A 112 34.02 14.44 23.19
C PRO A 112 34.32 14.94 21.77
N LEU A 113 35.45 15.61 21.52
CA LEU A 113 35.85 16.02 20.17
C LEU A 113 36.08 14.82 19.23
N LEU A 114 36.76 13.77 19.71
CA LEU A 114 36.99 12.56 18.93
C LEU A 114 35.67 11.82 18.63
N ALA A 115 34.77 11.73 19.62
CA ALA A 115 33.45 11.15 19.43
C ALA A 115 32.63 11.92 18.37
N VAL A 116 32.62 13.24 18.43
CA VAL A 116 31.96 14.10 17.42
C VAL A 116 32.56 13.89 16.03
N ALA A 117 33.88 13.81 15.91
CA ALA A 117 34.55 13.58 14.63
C ALA A 117 34.18 12.21 14.00
N ILE A 118 34.15 11.15 14.81
CA ILE A 118 33.75 9.80 14.35
C ILE A 118 32.29 9.80 13.90
N VAL A 119 31.40 10.45 14.66
CA VAL A 119 29.97 10.58 14.30
C VAL A 119 29.82 11.35 12.98
N LEU A 120 30.49 12.49 12.83
CA LEU A 120 30.45 13.29 11.59
C LEU A 120 30.97 12.49 10.39
N MET A 121 32.06 11.74 10.55
CA MET A 121 32.61 10.88 9.50
C MET A 121 31.62 9.76 9.12
N GLY A 122 31.03 9.08 10.10
CA GLY A 122 30.02 8.05 9.85
C GLY A 122 28.79 8.60 9.13
N VAL A 123 28.29 9.77 9.56
CA VAL A 123 27.14 10.44 8.97
C VAL A 123 27.40 10.87 7.52
N THR A 124 28.58 11.43 7.24
CA THR A 124 28.95 11.90 5.89
C THR A 124 29.12 10.75 4.92
N VAL A 125 29.84 9.68 5.31
CA VAL A 125 29.96 8.46 4.50
C VAL A 125 28.59 7.84 4.20
N TRP A 126 27.73 7.77 5.21
CA TRP A 126 26.37 7.25 5.04
C TRP A 126 25.51 8.13 4.12
N HIS A 127 25.58 9.45 4.28
CA HIS A 127 24.83 10.37 3.45
C HIS A 127 25.20 10.22 1.97
N LEU A 128 26.49 10.12 1.66
CA LEU A 128 26.99 9.89 0.31
C LEU A 128 26.56 8.51 -0.23
N TYR A 129 26.59 7.47 0.60
CA TYR A 129 26.12 6.14 0.22
C TYR A 129 24.63 6.12 -0.11
N ILE A 130 23.79 6.76 0.71
CA ILE A 130 22.34 6.86 0.47
C ILE A 130 22.04 7.72 -0.75
N GLN A 131 22.78 8.81 -0.98
CA GLN A 131 22.67 9.58 -2.22
C GLN A 131 23.00 8.74 -3.45
N HIS A 132 23.99 7.84 -3.37
CA HIS A 132 24.33 6.95 -4.47
C HIS A 132 23.27 5.86 -4.72
N LEU A 133 22.53 5.46 -3.68
CA LEU A 133 21.40 4.52 -3.80
C LEU A 133 20.07 5.21 -4.11
N ALA A 134 20.01 6.54 -4.11
CA ALA A 134 18.78 7.26 -4.39
C ALA A 134 18.37 7.01 -5.85
N LEU A 135 17.12 6.61 -6.05
CA LEU A 135 16.54 6.52 -7.38
C LEU A 135 16.41 7.92 -7.99
N GLU A 136 16.35 7.99 -9.32
CA GLU A 136 15.97 9.22 -9.98
C GLU A 136 14.58 9.68 -9.47
N PRO A 137 14.32 11.00 -9.37
CA PRO A 137 13.06 11.50 -8.83
C PRO A 137 11.82 10.94 -9.53
N GLU A 138 11.91 10.66 -10.82
CA GLU A 138 10.83 10.08 -11.62
C GLU A 138 10.54 8.63 -11.23
N ASP A 139 11.59 7.81 -11.11
CA ASP A 139 11.48 6.41 -10.67
C ASP A 139 10.92 6.30 -9.25
N GLN A 140 11.31 7.23 -8.36
CA GLN A 140 10.80 7.28 -7.00
C GLN A 140 9.29 7.56 -6.96
N VAL A 141 8.78 8.45 -7.83
CA VAL A 141 7.33 8.73 -7.92
C VAL A 141 6.56 7.48 -8.35
N VAL A 142 7.08 6.75 -9.33
CA VAL A 142 6.47 5.49 -9.80
C VAL A 142 6.45 4.45 -8.68
N LEU A 143 7.56 4.29 -7.96
CA LEU A 143 7.66 3.35 -6.85
C LEU A 143 6.70 3.71 -5.71
N ASP A 144 6.61 4.99 -5.36
CA ASP A 144 5.68 5.50 -4.34
C ASP A 144 4.22 5.23 -4.74
N GLU A 145 3.88 5.37 -6.02
CA GLU A 145 2.54 5.04 -6.53
C GLU A 145 2.25 3.53 -6.46
N ILE A 146 3.22 2.68 -6.80
CA ILE A 146 3.11 1.22 -6.67
C ILE A 146 2.88 0.82 -5.20
N ILE A 147 3.71 1.35 -4.28
CA ILE A 147 3.59 1.08 -2.84
C ILE A 147 2.24 1.56 -2.31
N ARG A 148 1.79 2.75 -2.73
CA ARG A 148 0.49 3.30 -2.34
C ARG A 148 -0.66 2.41 -2.82
N ASN A 149 -0.62 1.95 -4.06
CA ASN A 149 -1.62 1.05 -4.64
C ASN A 149 -1.65 -0.30 -3.93
N ASP A 150 -0.49 -0.87 -3.56
CA ASP A 150 -0.45 -2.11 -2.77
C ASP A 150 -1.05 -1.92 -1.36
N ARG A 151 -0.72 -0.83 -0.67
CA ARG A 151 -1.29 -0.49 0.65
C ARG A 151 -2.82 -0.29 0.58
N MET A 152 -3.33 0.32 -0.49
CA MET A 152 -4.77 0.44 -0.74
C MET A 152 -5.43 -0.94 -0.92
N ARG A 153 -4.87 -1.79 -1.78
CA ARG A 153 -5.38 -3.16 -2.00
C ARG A 153 -5.36 -4.02 -0.73
N LYS A 154 -4.33 -3.87 0.10
CA LYS A 154 -4.25 -4.56 1.41
C LYS A 154 -5.33 -4.05 2.36
N ARG A 155 -5.57 -2.73 2.43
CA ARG A 155 -6.65 -2.14 3.23
C ARG A 155 -8.03 -2.61 2.79
N GLU A 156 -8.32 -2.59 1.49
CA GLU A 156 -9.59 -3.07 0.95
C GLU A 156 -9.84 -4.57 1.22
N ARG A 157 -8.77 -5.40 1.21
CA ARG A 157 -8.88 -6.81 1.59
C ARG A 157 -9.21 -6.96 3.07
N TRP A 158 -8.50 -6.22 3.92
CA TRP A 158 -8.73 -6.24 5.37
C TRP A 158 -10.14 -5.76 5.76
N GLU A 159 -10.63 -4.70 5.11
CA GLU A 159 -11.99 -4.19 5.32
C GLU A 159 -13.05 -5.22 4.92
N ARG A 160 -12.90 -5.84 3.74
CA ARG A 160 -13.78 -6.93 3.31
C ARG A 160 -13.79 -8.10 4.28
N GLU A 161 -12.63 -8.55 4.73
CA GLU A 161 -12.55 -9.63 5.73
C GLU A 161 -13.21 -9.22 7.05
N ARG A 162 -13.04 -7.97 7.48
CA ARG A 162 -13.64 -7.45 8.71
C ARG A 162 -15.16 -7.42 8.59
N ASP A 163 -15.70 -7.01 7.45
CA ASP A 163 -17.14 -6.97 7.20
C ASP A 163 -17.75 -8.37 7.15
N ILE A 164 -17.08 -9.33 6.49
CA ILE A 164 -17.48 -10.74 6.50
C ILE A 164 -17.47 -11.30 7.94
N ARG A 165 -16.42 -11.01 8.73
CA ARG A 165 -16.36 -11.45 10.14
C ARG A 165 -17.41 -10.77 11.02
N ARG A 166 -17.82 -9.55 10.67
CA ARG A 166 -18.88 -8.82 11.39
C ARG A 166 -20.26 -9.38 11.04
N SER A 167 -20.55 -9.62 9.76
CA SER A 167 -21.81 -10.22 9.33
C SER A 167 -21.98 -11.64 9.88
N ALA A 168 -20.92 -12.46 9.83
CA ALA A 168 -20.95 -13.81 10.42
C ALA A 168 -21.24 -13.80 11.92
N ARG A 169 -20.64 -12.87 12.69
CA ARG A 169 -20.94 -12.70 14.12
C ARG A 169 -22.37 -12.26 14.37
N LEU A 170 -22.88 -11.32 13.58
CA LEU A 170 -24.27 -10.86 13.69
C LEU A 170 -25.25 -11.99 13.36
N ALA A 171 -24.96 -12.82 12.36
CA ALA A 171 -25.76 -14.00 12.01
C ALA A 171 -25.80 -15.04 13.13
N GLN A 172 -24.66 -15.32 13.78
CA GLN A 172 -24.62 -16.20 14.95
C GLN A 172 -25.45 -15.65 16.12
N ILE A 173 -25.38 -14.34 16.38
CA ILE A 173 -26.18 -13.69 17.42
C ILE A 173 -27.67 -13.75 17.06
N ALA A 174 -28.05 -13.44 15.83
CA ALA A 174 -29.44 -13.50 15.40
C ALA A 174 -30.04 -14.92 15.54
N ALA A 175 -29.26 -15.95 15.16
CA ALA A 175 -29.63 -17.34 15.33
C ALA A 175 -29.84 -17.73 16.81
N LEU A 176 -29.02 -17.21 17.73
CA LEU A 176 -29.19 -17.41 19.18
C LEU A 176 -30.51 -16.84 19.72
N TYR A 177 -31.03 -15.77 19.11
CA TYR A 177 -32.27 -15.12 19.52
C TYR A 177 -33.51 -15.55 18.69
N GLY A 178 -33.38 -16.55 17.83
CA GLY A 178 -34.49 -17.05 17.00
C GLY A 178 -34.94 -16.06 15.92
N HIS A 179 -34.09 -15.09 15.56
CA HIS A 179 -34.34 -14.18 14.45
C HIS A 179 -33.53 -14.63 13.23
N GLU A 180 -34.19 -14.92 12.12
CA GLU A 180 -33.54 -14.94 10.82
C GLU A 180 -33.22 -13.50 10.42
N LEU A 181 -31.94 -13.17 10.24
CA LEU A 181 -31.58 -11.93 9.55
C LEU A 181 -32.17 -12.06 8.14
N ALA A 182 -33.11 -11.17 7.79
CA ALA A 182 -33.64 -11.07 6.44
C ALA A 182 -32.46 -11.13 5.44
N ASP A 183 -32.58 -11.99 4.42
CA ASP A 183 -31.54 -12.53 3.53
C ASP A 183 -30.59 -11.51 2.84
N GLY A 184 -30.72 -10.20 3.10
CA GLY A 184 -29.95 -9.13 2.48
C GLY A 184 -28.78 -8.55 3.29
N ILE A 185 -28.62 -8.84 4.59
CA ILE A 185 -27.56 -8.23 5.41
C ILE A 185 -26.51 -9.27 5.80
N GLY A 186 -25.63 -9.62 4.86
CA GLY A 186 -24.48 -10.48 5.18
C GLY A 186 -24.05 -11.44 4.11
N GLN A 187 -24.80 -11.58 3.01
CA GLN A 187 -24.18 -12.12 1.80
C GLN A 187 -23.01 -11.19 1.46
N PRO A 188 -21.79 -11.73 1.20
CA PRO A 188 -20.79 -10.94 0.50
C PRO A 188 -21.53 -10.35 -0.68
N VAL A 189 -21.48 -9.03 -0.88
CA VAL A 189 -21.88 -8.46 -2.17
C VAL A 189 -20.96 -9.16 -3.15
N GLU A 190 -21.44 -10.26 -3.72
CA GLU A 190 -20.72 -11.01 -4.72
C GLU A 190 -20.39 -9.95 -5.76
N PRO A 191 -19.09 -9.74 -6.09
CA PRO A 191 -18.68 -8.62 -6.90
C PRO A 191 -19.60 -8.60 -8.10
N VAL A 192 -20.45 -7.57 -8.19
CA VAL A 192 -21.60 -7.54 -9.11
C VAL A 192 -21.09 -8.05 -10.43
N ARG A 193 -21.37 -9.33 -10.73
CA ARG A 193 -20.81 -9.94 -11.93
C ARG A 193 -21.36 -9.07 -13.05
N PRO A 194 -20.52 -8.59 -13.98
CA PRO A 194 -21.02 -7.76 -15.06
C PRO A 194 -22.18 -8.53 -15.68
N SER A 195 -23.36 -7.92 -15.68
CA SER A 195 -24.59 -8.64 -16.02
C SER A 195 -24.63 -9.07 -17.49
N VAL A 196 -23.66 -8.59 -18.27
CA VAL A 196 -23.34 -9.01 -19.63
C VAL A 196 -21.84 -9.34 -19.66
N SER A 197 -21.50 -10.53 -20.18
CA SER A 197 -20.11 -10.88 -20.45
C SER A 197 -19.79 -10.48 -21.88
N TRP A 198 -18.71 -9.73 -22.08
CA TRP A 198 -18.31 -9.27 -23.41
C TRP A 198 -17.35 -10.28 -24.04
N GLU A 199 -17.69 -10.77 -25.24
CA GLU A 199 -16.72 -11.53 -26.02
C GLU A 199 -15.66 -10.58 -26.58
N ILE A 200 -14.39 -10.86 -26.31
CA ILE A 200 -13.30 -9.98 -26.72
C ILE A 200 -12.64 -10.57 -27.96
N PRO A 201 -12.73 -9.89 -29.12
CA PRO A 201 -12.15 -10.39 -30.35
C PRO A 201 -10.65 -10.62 -30.20
N GLU A 202 -10.16 -11.75 -30.73
CA GLU A 202 -8.73 -12.01 -30.76
C GLU A 202 -7.98 -11.16 -31.80
N LYS A 203 -8.70 -10.72 -32.85
CA LYS A 203 -8.18 -9.99 -34.00
C LYS A 203 -8.73 -8.56 -34.04
N ALA A 204 -8.22 -7.77 -34.99
CA ALA A 204 -8.78 -6.46 -35.28
C ALA A 204 -10.26 -6.56 -35.68
N HIS A 205 -11.04 -5.59 -35.25
CA HIS A 205 -12.49 -5.51 -35.47
C HIS A 205 -12.86 -4.12 -35.99
N ALA A 206 -14.11 -3.97 -36.44
CA ALA A 206 -14.68 -2.66 -36.78
C ALA A 206 -14.53 -1.68 -35.59
N PRO A 207 -14.42 -0.36 -35.82
CA PRO A 207 -14.28 0.61 -34.73
C PRO A 207 -15.39 0.44 -33.69
N LEU A 208 -14.99 0.26 -32.45
CA LEU A 208 -15.89 0.20 -31.29
C LEU A 208 -15.55 1.34 -30.33
N VAL A 209 -16.58 1.97 -29.79
CA VAL A 209 -16.47 2.80 -28.59
C VAL A 209 -16.63 1.89 -27.37
N TYR A 210 -15.63 1.90 -26.49
CA TYR A 210 -15.64 1.11 -25.27
C TYR A 210 -15.85 1.99 -24.04
N PHE A 211 -16.56 1.43 -23.06
CA PHE A 211 -16.67 1.94 -21.70
C PHE A 211 -15.97 0.95 -20.77
N MET A 212 -14.89 1.36 -20.13
CA MET A 212 -14.11 0.50 -19.22
C MET A 212 -14.07 1.07 -17.81
N ARG A 213 -14.42 0.25 -16.81
CA ARG A 213 -14.45 0.63 -15.39
C ARG A 213 -13.08 0.44 -14.73
N ASN A 214 -12.65 1.45 -13.99
CA ASN A 214 -11.50 1.39 -13.08
C ASN A 214 -11.88 2.07 -11.76
N GLY A 215 -12.24 1.26 -10.76
CA GLY A 215 -12.82 1.75 -9.51
C GLY A 215 -14.17 2.42 -9.77
N ASN A 216 -14.29 3.69 -9.39
CA ASN A 216 -15.49 4.54 -9.54
C ASN A 216 -15.46 5.42 -10.81
N ARG A 217 -14.56 5.12 -11.75
CA ARG A 217 -14.39 5.88 -12.99
C ARG A 217 -14.57 5.00 -14.21
N ILE A 218 -15.13 5.59 -15.25
CA ILE A 218 -15.32 4.98 -16.56
C ILE A 218 -14.41 5.69 -17.56
N LYS A 219 -13.62 4.92 -18.31
CA LYS A 219 -12.91 5.39 -19.48
C LYS A 219 -13.77 5.20 -20.71
N ILE A 220 -13.92 6.25 -21.51
CA ILE A 220 -14.62 6.22 -22.80
C ILE A 220 -13.59 6.46 -23.89
N GLY A 221 -13.47 5.54 -24.85
CA GLY A 221 -12.58 5.73 -25.99
C GLY A 221 -12.92 4.82 -27.16
N THR A 222 -12.30 5.07 -28.32
CA THR A 222 -12.46 4.20 -29.51
C THR A 222 -11.28 3.25 -29.68
N THR A 223 -11.53 2.03 -30.19
CA THR A 223 -10.48 1.08 -30.60
C THR A 223 -10.92 0.18 -31.75
N THR A 224 -9.97 -0.26 -32.56
CA THR A 224 -10.12 -1.36 -33.54
C THR A 224 -9.44 -2.64 -33.05
N ASN A 225 -8.80 -2.60 -31.87
CA ASN A 225 -8.18 -3.75 -31.23
C ASN A 225 -8.40 -3.67 -29.70
N LEU A 226 -9.52 -4.21 -29.24
CA LEU A 226 -9.95 -4.16 -27.85
C LEU A 226 -9.01 -4.94 -26.92
N ARG A 227 -8.52 -6.10 -27.36
CA ARG A 227 -7.58 -6.94 -26.59
C ARG A 227 -6.29 -6.19 -26.26
N SER A 228 -5.70 -5.52 -27.25
CA SER A 228 -4.49 -4.71 -27.06
C SER A 228 -4.77 -3.54 -26.12
N ARG A 229 -5.92 -2.87 -26.29
CA ARG A 229 -6.31 -1.72 -25.48
C ARG A 229 -6.48 -2.08 -23.99
N ILE A 230 -7.16 -3.18 -23.69
CA ILE A 230 -7.33 -3.67 -22.30
C ILE A 230 -5.97 -3.92 -21.65
N ARG A 231 -5.04 -4.57 -22.37
CA ARG A 231 -3.68 -4.81 -21.88
C ARG A 231 -2.91 -3.50 -21.66
N SER A 232 -2.99 -2.54 -22.58
CA SER A 232 -2.30 -1.25 -22.44
C SER A 232 -2.79 -0.43 -21.24
N LEU A 233 -4.04 -0.62 -20.82
CA LEU A 233 -4.62 0.04 -19.66
C LEU A 233 -4.41 -0.75 -18.36
N ALA A 234 -3.74 -1.90 -18.43
CA ALA A 234 -3.57 -2.84 -17.31
C ALA A 234 -4.90 -3.27 -16.66
N LEU A 235 -5.98 -3.35 -17.46
CA LEU A 235 -7.31 -3.77 -17.03
C LEU A 235 -7.58 -5.24 -17.40
N ARG A 236 -8.65 -5.82 -16.84
CA ARG A 236 -9.13 -7.17 -17.19
C ARG A 236 -10.33 -7.11 -18.13
N LYS A 237 -10.73 -8.25 -18.67
CA LYS A 237 -11.89 -8.34 -19.59
C LYS A 237 -13.18 -7.94 -18.87
N GLU A 238 -13.28 -8.32 -17.60
CA GLU A 238 -14.40 -8.02 -16.70
C GLU A 238 -14.57 -6.51 -16.43
N ASN A 239 -13.57 -5.69 -16.75
CA ASN A 239 -13.66 -4.22 -16.63
C ASN A 239 -14.40 -3.58 -17.81
N VAL A 240 -14.68 -4.31 -18.90
CA VAL A 240 -15.49 -3.79 -20.00
C VAL A 240 -16.94 -3.75 -19.55
N VAL A 241 -17.53 -2.56 -19.54
CA VAL A 241 -18.91 -2.32 -19.11
C VAL A 241 -19.86 -2.30 -20.29
N LEU A 242 -19.48 -1.60 -21.36
CA LEU A 242 -20.29 -1.42 -22.57
C LEU A 242 -19.39 -1.35 -23.81
N LEU A 243 -19.84 -1.95 -24.91
CA LEU A 243 -19.26 -1.78 -26.24
C LEU A 243 -20.35 -1.28 -27.20
N GLU A 244 -20.09 -0.17 -27.89
CA GLU A 244 -20.96 0.39 -28.92
C GLU A 244 -20.25 0.40 -30.26
N VAL A 245 -20.97 0.05 -31.33
CA VAL A 245 -20.42 0.14 -32.69
C VAL A 245 -20.29 1.60 -33.07
N GLY A 246 -19.05 2.03 -33.35
CA GLY A 246 -18.80 3.43 -33.67
C GLY A 246 -17.33 3.82 -33.65
N GLY A 247 -17.03 4.84 -34.44
CA GLY A 247 -15.70 5.44 -34.52
C GLY A 247 -15.54 6.67 -33.61
N ARG A 248 -14.51 7.46 -33.93
CA ARG A 248 -14.17 8.70 -33.22
C ARG A 248 -15.31 9.73 -33.16
N SER A 249 -16.24 9.71 -34.12
CA SER A 249 -17.41 10.59 -34.12
C SER A 249 -18.32 10.32 -32.92
N LEU A 250 -18.62 9.05 -32.67
CA LEU A 250 -19.47 8.60 -31.56
C LEU A 250 -18.76 8.79 -30.21
N GLU A 251 -17.46 8.50 -30.15
CA GLU A 251 -16.66 8.80 -28.95
C GLU A 251 -16.73 10.30 -28.59
N ARG A 252 -16.59 11.18 -29.59
CA ARG A 252 -16.66 12.63 -29.36
C ARG A 252 -18.05 13.05 -28.88
N GLU A 253 -19.11 12.45 -29.41
CA GLU A 253 -20.47 12.68 -28.94
C GLU A 253 -20.63 12.29 -27.46
N PHE A 254 -20.15 11.10 -27.07
CA PHE A 254 -20.18 10.70 -25.66
C PHE A 254 -19.32 11.59 -24.76
N HIS A 255 -18.14 12.03 -25.23
CA HIS A 255 -17.30 12.96 -24.48
C HIS A 255 -17.99 14.32 -24.29
N GLN A 256 -18.76 14.79 -25.27
CA GLN A 256 -19.56 16.02 -25.17
C GLN A 256 -20.74 15.82 -24.22
N ARG A 257 -21.50 14.74 -24.41
CA ARG A 257 -22.68 14.39 -23.61
C ARG A 257 -22.34 14.25 -22.13
N PHE A 258 -21.27 13.50 -21.81
CA PHE A 258 -20.86 13.23 -20.44
C PHE A 258 -19.77 14.18 -19.93
N GLY A 259 -19.51 15.29 -20.64
CA GLY A 259 -18.41 16.21 -20.34
C GLY A 259 -18.41 16.75 -18.91
N GLN A 260 -19.60 16.93 -18.31
CA GLN A 260 -19.75 17.37 -16.92
C GLN A 260 -19.21 16.38 -15.86
N TYR A 261 -19.08 15.10 -16.22
CA TYR A 261 -18.56 14.04 -15.34
C TYR A 261 -17.07 13.77 -15.57
N ARG A 262 -16.45 14.45 -16.54
CA ARG A 262 -15.05 14.23 -16.94
C ARG A 262 -14.07 14.73 -15.89
N ASP A 263 -13.08 13.92 -15.57
CA ASP A 263 -12.00 14.28 -14.65
C ASP A 263 -10.96 15.14 -15.38
N GLY A 264 -11.17 16.45 -15.32
CA GLY A 264 -10.28 17.44 -15.95
C GLY A 264 -10.12 17.21 -17.45
N ASN A 265 -8.87 17.17 -17.92
CA ASN A 265 -8.55 16.94 -19.34
C ASN A 265 -8.34 15.45 -19.71
N THR A 266 -8.69 14.52 -18.80
CA THR A 266 -8.45 13.08 -19.01
C THR A 266 -9.63 12.43 -19.74
N GLU A 267 -9.45 11.23 -20.29
CA GLU A 267 -10.57 10.44 -20.86
C GLU A 267 -11.34 9.63 -19.80
N TRP A 268 -11.21 9.99 -18.52
CA TRP A 268 -11.88 9.35 -17.40
C TRP A 268 -13.07 10.18 -16.93
N PHE A 269 -14.16 9.49 -16.60
CA PHE A 269 -15.43 10.08 -16.20
C PHE A 269 -15.86 9.45 -14.88
N ARG A 270 -16.43 10.23 -13.97
CA ARG A 270 -17.04 9.72 -12.73
C ARG A 270 -18.33 8.98 -13.06
N GLU A 271 -18.49 7.77 -12.53
CA GLU A 271 -19.67 6.93 -12.75
C GLU A 271 -20.86 7.41 -11.91
N VAL A 272 -21.43 8.56 -12.26
CA VAL A 272 -22.56 9.18 -11.54
C VAL A 272 -23.52 9.87 -12.50
N GLY A 273 -24.74 10.15 -12.03
CA GLY A 273 -25.75 10.89 -12.77
C GLY A 273 -26.10 10.23 -14.12
N GLU A 274 -26.21 11.06 -15.15
CA GLU A 274 -26.63 10.64 -16.50
C GLU A 274 -25.74 9.53 -17.09
N LEU A 275 -24.43 9.49 -16.76
CA LEU A 275 -23.55 8.43 -17.26
C LEU A 275 -23.92 7.08 -16.64
N ALA A 276 -24.21 7.04 -15.33
CA ALA A 276 -24.60 5.80 -14.65
C ALA A 276 -25.97 5.31 -15.14
N GLU A 277 -26.92 6.24 -15.34
CA GLU A 277 -28.25 5.95 -15.90
C GLU A 277 -28.14 5.40 -17.33
N TYR A 278 -27.38 6.07 -18.21
CA TYR A 278 -27.15 5.61 -19.58
C TYR A 278 -26.57 4.20 -19.65
N LEU A 279 -25.55 3.90 -18.82
CA LEU A 279 -24.94 2.57 -18.78
C LEU A 279 -25.94 1.51 -18.31
N SER A 280 -26.72 1.81 -17.27
CA SER A 280 -27.74 0.91 -16.74
C SER A 280 -28.80 0.60 -17.79
N ASP A 281 -29.39 1.63 -18.40
CA ASP A 281 -30.45 1.50 -19.40
C ASP A 281 -29.96 0.72 -20.62
N ARG A 282 -28.73 1.02 -21.07
CA ARG A 282 -28.18 0.38 -22.26
C ARG A 282 -27.85 -1.09 -22.04
N ILE A 283 -27.29 -1.42 -20.88
CA ILE A 283 -27.04 -2.82 -20.48
C ILE A 283 -28.35 -3.60 -20.37
N GLU A 284 -29.41 -2.99 -19.84
CA GLU A 284 -30.72 -3.64 -19.75
C GLU A 284 -31.32 -3.87 -21.14
N GLN A 285 -31.22 -2.89 -22.05
CA GLN A 285 -31.67 -3.08 -23.42
C GLN A 285 -30.95 -4.24 -24.11
N ILE A 286 -29.62 -4.31 -23.99
CA ILE A 286 -28.83 -5.42 -24.57
C ILE A 286 -29.27 -6.76 -23.97
N ARG A 287 -29.57 -6.80 -22.67
CA ARG A 287 -30.09 -8.01 -22.03
C ARG A 287 -31.44 -8.43 -22.60
N ILE A 288 -32.35 -7.49 -22.82
CA ILE A 288 -33.66 -7.75 -23.43
C ILE A 288 -33.46 -8.30 -24.85
N ASP A 289 -32.56 -7.70 -25.63
CA ASP A 289 -32.26 -8.12 -27.00
C ASP A 289 -31.66 -9.54 -27.03
N LEU A 290 -30.73 -9.86 -26.12
CA LEU A 290 -30.14 -11.20 -25.98
C LEU A 290 -31.16 -12.27 -25.56
N ARG A 291 -32.10 -11.92 -24.69
CA ARG A 291 -33.21 -12.80 -24.29
C ARG A 291 -34.16 -13.05 -25.46
N ALA A 292 -34.47 -12.01 -26.23
CA ALA A 292 -35.31 -12.11 -27.43
C ALA A 292 -34.64 -12.97 -28.51
N ALA A 293 -33.31 -12.93 -28.63
CA ALA A 293 -32.54 -13.76 -29.54
C ALA A 293 -32.41 -15.25 -29.11
N GLY A 294 -32.86 -15.61 -27.90
CA GLY A 294 -32.74 -16.96 -27.36
C GLY A 294 -31.33 -17.34 -26.89
N GLU A 295 -30.41 -16.37 -26.80
CA GLU A 295 -28.99 -16.59 -26.44
C GLU A 295 -28.72 -16.50 -24.93
N ALA A 296 -29.67 -15.97 -24.15
CA ALA A 296 -29.59 -15.90 -22.69
C ALA A 296 -30.45 -16.99 -22.03
N GLY A 297 -29.83 -18.12 -21.66
CA GLY A 297 -30.44 -19.07 -20.72
C GLY A 297 -30.72 -18.40 -19.37
N PRO A 298 -31.66 -18.92 -18.56
CA PRO A 298 -32.16 -18.24 -17.35
C PRO A 298 -31.11 -17.98 -16.25
N GLU A 299 -29.92 -18.60 -16.30
CA GLU A 299 -28.93 -18.55 -15.20
C GLU A 299 -27.48 -18.21 -15.62
N GLY A 300 -27.21 -17.74 -16.85
CA GLY A 300 -25.84 -17.46 -17.30
C GLY A 300 -25.68 -16.11 -18.02
N PRO A 301 -24.53 -15.40 -17.85
CA PRO A 301 -24.24 -14.22 -18.66
C PRO A 301 -23.97 -14.67 -20.10
N GLY A 302 -24.91 -14.44 -21.00
CA GLY A 302 -24.68 -14.59 -22.43
C GLY A 302 -23.45 -13.78 -22.86
N SER A 303 -22.57 -14.39 -23.65
CA SER A 303 -21.44 -13.68 -24.24
C SER A 303 -21.96 -12.85 -25.41
N TYR A 304 -21.80 -11.53 -25.35
CA TYR A 304 -22.27 -10.63 -26.40
C TYR A 304 -21.11 -9.94 -27.10
N PHE A 305 -21.20 -9.88 -28.43
CA PHE A 305 -20.41 -9.00 -29.26
C PHE A 305 -21.37 -8.18 -30.15
N PRO A 306 -21.19 -6.85 -30.26
CA PRO A 306 -22.08 -6.03 -31.06
C PRO A 306 -22.12 -6.51 -32.53
N PRO A 307 -23.31 -6.62 -33.15
CA PRO A 307 -23.43 -6.96 -34.57
C PRO A 307 -22.76 -5.88 -35.44
N GLN A 308 -22.13 -6.31 -36.55
CA GLN A 308 -21.43 -5.42 -37.49
C GLN A 308 -22.38 -4.62 -38.39
#